data_AF-A0A4Q3AF88-F1
#
_entry.id   AF-A0A4Q3AF88-F1
#
_cell.length_a   1.000
_cell.length_b   1.000
_cell.length_c   1.000
_cell.angle_alpha   90.00
_cell.angle_beta   90.00
_cell.angle_gamma   90.00
#
_symmetry.space_group_name_H-M   'P 1'
#
loop_
_entity.id
_entity.type
_entity.pdbx_description
1 polymer ?
#
loop_
_entity_poly.entity_id
_entity_poly.type
_entity_poly.pdbx_seq_one_letter_code
_entity_poly.pdbx_strand_id
1 'polypeptide(L)'
;MPSLGKSLPYLIYPVIGLLVGWSSTAMIPSGKEKGAITQATSSATTRPRESRDAITAPMTPDELFEEARRIVEGPDESGIASYLTDWTDAEILSALSEASVDPDALLRHESMATGLLLELAKRDPERAMRWSLGQSEILRQKFATIALSGWLPDREDDAIATVKKHPEIFGGQLPPKILQACITSASGKGTAAFIIRIRELMEMGPGKHIDINSRLDPSFDFASLLNSPDFAVLGLDTMKESMLETWATRDREAAWQWVLADGGPTAIFQLQKSSWQANYAQSSDMIRWMVGKAESFTPEQQAEFLKMHAAQVRSQPDTSTVWIEAAKNPELRDAFRSAAAAIIYQGSEGSVERALKSVGTLPDPAARLAMLESMDRSTAGGIDRLEPAADRHLRTKLAEWGADTIRTQAIIDHLYPGNSSGPKP
;
A
#
# COMPACT_ATOMS: atom_id res chain seq x y z
N MET A 1 17.89 -44.82 43.87
CA MET A 1 17.73 -44.36 45.26
C MET A 1 18.99 -43.58 45.64
N PRO A 2 18.92 -42.44 46.35
CA PRO A 2 17.77 -41.70 46.94
C PRO A 2 17.41 -40.45 46.09
N SER A 3 16.16 -39.96 45.94
CA SER A 3 15.14 -39.43 46.89
C SER A 3 15.70 -38.23 47.69
N LEU A 4 15.05 -37.08 47.94
CA LEU A 4 13.71 -36.46 47.88
C LEU A 4 13.99 -34.94 47.63
N GLY A 5 13.11 -34.03 47.22
CA GLY A 5 11.65 -34.00 47.11
C GLY A 5 11.12 -32.58 47.41
N LYS A 6 9.90 -32.32 46.92
CA LYS A 6 8.90 -31.29 47.32
C LYS A 6 9.15 -29.87 46.73
N SER A 7 8.22 -29.23 46.04
CA SER A 7 6.78 -29.10 46.33
C SER A 7 5.93 -28.62 45.11
N LEU A 8 4.68 -29.09 45.09
CA LEU A 8 3.47 -28.77 44.29
C LEU A 8 3.04 -27.28 44.35
N PRO A 9 1.88 -26.84 43.77
CA PRO A 9 1.23 -27.09 42.46
C PRO A 9 0.72 -25.73 41.85
N TYR A 10 -0.18 -25.79 40.86
CA TYR A 10 -1.11 -24.76 40.35
C TYR A 10 -1.02 -24.59 38.82
N LEU A 11 -1.64 -25.53 38.11
CA LEU A 11 -2.07 -25.36 36.73
C LEU A 11 -3.60 -25.42 36.73
N ILE A 12 -4.22 -24.29 37.09
CA ILE A 12 -5.59 -23.94 36.74
C ILE A 12 -5.42 -22.77 35.77
N TYR A 13 -5.52 -23.04 34.47
CA TYR A 13 -5.70 -22.00 33.45
C TYR A 13 -7.20 -21.67 33.42
N PRO A 14 -7.65 -20.45 33.77
CA PRO A 14 -8.92 -19.97 33.29
C PRO A 14 -8.73 -19.38 31.89
N VAL A 15 -9.62 -19.80 31.01
CA VAL A 15 -10.18 -19.08 29.86
C VAL A 15 -9.80 -17.58 29.83
N ILE A 16 -8.72 -17.25 29.13
CA ILE A 16 -8.46 -15.90 28.57
C ILE A 16 -8.32 -16.10 27.07
N GLY A 17 -9.46 -16.27 26.42
CA GLY A 17 -9.57 -16.27 24.97
C GLY A 17 -10.73 -15.36 24.61
N LEU A 18 -10.52 -14.04 24.67
CA LEU A 18 -11.51 -13.05 24.16
C LEU A 18 -10.96 -11.62 23.96
N LEU A 19 -9.64 -11.42 23.78
CA LEU A 19 -9.08 -10.07 23.53
C LEU A 19 -8.00 -10.00 22.43
N VAL A 20 -7.92 -10.98 21.53
CA VAL A 20 -7.04 -10.91 20.35
C VAL A 20 -7.87 -11.24 19.12
N GLY A 21 -8.42 -10.21 18.47
CA GLY A 21 -9.20 -10.40 17.25
C GLY A 21 -9.87 -9.15 16.69
N TRP A 22 -9.29 -7.96 16.87
CA TRP A 22 -9.81 -6.72 16.30
C TRP A 22 -8.68 -5.92 15.64
N SER A 23 -7.92 -6.60 14.79
CA SER A 23 -6.97 -5.97 13.87
C SER A 23 -6.73 -6.91 12.69
N SER A 24 -7.76 -7.12 11.87
CA SER A 24 -7.63 -7.81 10.59
C SER A 24 -8.45 -7.09 9.53
N THR A 25 -7.76 -6.28 8.73
CA THR A 25 -8.15 -5.93 7.37
C THR A 25 -8.41 -7.22 6.58
N ALA A 26 -9.68 -7.51 6.28
CA ALA A 26 -10.01 -8.55 5.32
C ALA A 26 -9.67 -8.06 3.92
N MET A 27 -8.67 -8.69 3.30
CA MET A 27 -8.41 -8.62 1.86
C MET A 27 -9.65 -9.09 1.09
N ILE A 28 -10.19 -8.21 0.25
CA ILE A 28 -11.18 -8.59 -0.77
C ILE A 28 -10.41 -9.23 -1.94
N PRO A 29 -10.76 -10.45 -2.39
CA PRO A 29 -10.17 -11.02 -3.60
C PRO A 29 -10.79 -10.33 -4.83
N SER A 30 -9.94 -9.64 -5.60
CA SER A 30 -10.28 -9.04 -6.89
C SER A 30 -10.45 -10.13 -7.96
N GLY A 31 -11.67 -10.63 -8.13
CA GLY A 31 -12.09 -11.43 -9.28
C GLY A 31 -12.54 -10.54 -10.43
N LYS A 32 -11.83 -10.59 -11.56
CA LYS A 32 -12.26 -10.03 -12.84
C LYS A 32 -13.38 -10.89 -13.43
N GLU A 33 -14.56 -10.32 -13.64
CA GLU A 33 -15.44 -10.72 -14.74
C GLU A 33 -15.78 -9.51 -15.60
N LYS A 34 -15.37 -9.59 -16.87
CA LYS A 34 -15.81 -8.71 -17.95
C LYS A 34 -17.20 -9.21 -18.38
N GLY A 35 -18.25 -8.49 -18.00
CA GLY A 35 -19.60 -8.65 -18.53
C GLY A 35 -20.09 -7.31 -19.06
N ALA A 36 -20.61 -7.30 -20.29
CA ALA A 36 -21.05 -6.11 -21.01
C ALA A 36 -22.09 -5.29 -20.23
N ILE A 37 -21.83 -3.98 -20.08
CA ILE A 37 -22.80 -3.03 -19.55
C ILE A 37 -23.81 -2.73 -20.66
N THR A 38 -24.92 -3.46 -20.65
CA THR A 38 -26.15 -3.00 -21.29
C THR A 38 -26.69 -1.87 -20.41
N GLN A 39 -26.76 -0.65 -20.95
CA GLN A 39 -27.45 0.47 -20.31
C GLN A 39 -28.94 0.11 -20.15
N ALA A 40 -29.29 -0.46 -18.99
CA ALA A 40 -30.66 -0.46 -18.52
C ALA A 40 -30.91 0.91 -17.91
N THR A 41 -31.68 1.75 -18.61
CA THR A 41 -32.40 2.87 -18.01
C THR A 41 -33.30 2.30 -16.90
N SER A 42 -32.78 2.28 -15.68
CA SER A 42 -33.56 1.95 -14.49
C SER A 42 -34.48 3.13 -14.22
N SER A 43 -35.74 3.00 -14.60
CA SER A 43 -36.80 3.87 -14.15
C SER A 43 -36.83 3.79 -12.63
N ALA A 44 -36.31 4.83 -11.98
CA ALA A 44 -36.48 5.05 -10.54
C ALA A 44 -37.98 4.99 -10.25
N THR A 45 -38.44 3.87 -9.70
CA THR A 45 -39.79 3.77 -9.17
C THR A 45 -39.76 4.53 -7.86
N THR A 46 -39.94 5.84 -7.94
CA THR A 46 -40.23 6.68 -6.79
C THR A 46 -41.56 6.17 -6.25
N ARG A 47 -41.51 5.30 -5.23
CA ARG A 47 -42.72 4.99 -4.46
C ARG A 47 -43.24 6.33 -3.93
N PRO A 48 -44.52 6.67 -4.14
CA PRO A 48 -45.09 7.84 -3.50
C PRO A 48 -45.00 7.60 -2.00
N ARG A 49 -44.14 8.38 -1.33
CA ARG A 49 -44.11 8.47 0.12
C ARG A 49 -45.46 9.06 0.51
N GLU A 50 -46.29 8.31 1.22
CA GLU A 50 -47.40 8.90 1.95
C GLU A 50 -46.83 10.07 2.74
N SER A 51 -47.32 11.27 2.40
CA SER A 51 -46.94 12.52 3.04
C SER A 51 -47.00 12.33 4.55
N ARG A 52 -45.86 12.54 5.21
CA ARG A 52 -45.71 12.50 6.67
C ARG A 52 -46.60 13.53 7.40
N ASP A 53 -47.35 14.33 6.65
CA ASP A 53 -48.42 15.23 7.10
C ASP A 53 -49.59 14.51 7.80
N ALA A 54 -49.63 13.17 7.81
CA ALA A 54 -50.69 12.39 8.46
C ALA A 54 -50.30 11.72 9.79
N ILE A 55 -49.06 11.85 10.28
CA ILE A 55 -48.67 11.30 11.59
C ILE A 55 -48.73 12.42 12.64
N THR A 56 -49.92 12.62 13.21
CA THR A 56 -50.18 13.65 14.25
C THR A 56 -49.71 13.27 15.67
N ALA A 57 -49.08 12.10 15.86
CA ALA A 57 -48.55 11.68 17.15
C ALA A 57 -47.02 11.52 17.07
N PRO A 58 -46.25 12.09 18.02
CA PRO A 58 -44.82 11.81 18.11
C PRO A 58 -44.61 10.31 18.34
N MET A 59 -43.70 9.71 17.56
CA MET A 59 -43.33 8.30 17.72
C MET A 59 -42.73 8.08 19.11
N THR A 60 -43.03 6.93 19.70
CA THR A 60 -42.40 6.47 20.94
C THR A 60 -40.96 6.01 20.71
N PRO A 61 -40.10 5.93 21.75
CA PRO A 61 -38.73 5.42 21.64
C PRO A 61 -38.63 4.07 20.90
N ASP A 62 -39.44 3.09 21.31
CA ASP A 62 -39.46 1.75 20.73
C ASP A 62 -39.89 1.77 19.25
N GLU A 63 -40.85 2.62 18.88
CA GLU A 63 -41.29 2.78 17.48
C GLU A 63 -40.20 3.42 16.61
N LEU A 64 -39.43 4.36 17.16
CA LEU A 64 -38.28 4.93 16.49
C LEU A 64 -37.17 3.87 16.33
N PHE A 65 -36.89 3.09 17.36
CA PHE A 65 -35.89 2.04 17.30
C PHE A 65 -36.22 0.99 16.24
N GLU A 66 -37.46 0.51 16.19
CA GLU A 66 -37.91 -0.47 15.19
C GLU A 66 -37.94 0.12 13.77
N GLU A 67 -38.29 1.40 13.61
CA GLU A 67 -38.22 2.08 12.32
C GLU A 67 -36.77 2.21 11.83
N ALA A 68 -35.85 2.59 12.71
CA ALA A 68 -34.42 2.65 12.40
C ALA A 68 -33.86 1.26 12.05
N ARG A 69 -34.29 0.20 12.77
CA ARG A 69 -33.91 -1.19 12.48
C ARG A 69 -34.38 -1.62 11.10
N ARG A 70 -35.65 -1.34 10.78
CA ARG A 70 -36.24 -1.63 9.47
C ARG A 70 -35.51 -0.95 8.32
N ILE A 71 -35.03 0.28 8.53
CA ILE A 71 -34.23 1.02 7.55
C ILE A 71 -32.87 0.36 7.33
N VAL A 72 -32.18 -0.06 8.40
CA VAL A 72 -30.85 -0.69 8.33
C VAL A 72 -30.91 -2.10 7.72
N GLU A 73 -31.98 -2.85 7.98
CA GLU A 73 -32.18 -4.21 7.44
C GLU A 73 -32.81 -4.23 6.03
N GLY A 74 -33.20 -3.07 5.50
CA GLY A 74 -33.82 -2.93 4.18
C GLY A 74 -32.86 -3.20 3.01
N PRO A 75 -33.37 -3.54 1.81
CA PRO A 75 -32.57 -3.86 0.64
C PRO A 75 -31.93 -2.64 -0.05
N ASP A 76 -32.10 -1.44 0.52
CA ASP A 76 -31.70 -0.19 -0.10
C ASP A 76 -30.31 0.25 0.39
N GLU A 77 -29.37 0.43 -0.54
CA GLU A 77 -27.95 0.75 -0.25
C GLU A 77 -27.75 2.20 0.27
N SER A 78 -28.82 2.98 0.39
CA SER A 78 -28.80 4.42 0.69
C SER A 78 -28.40 4.76 2.13
N GLY A 79 -28.24 3.77 3.01
CA GLY A 79 -27.78 3.91 4.40
C GLY A 79 -28.74 4.69 5.29
N ILE A 80 -28.61 4.53 6.62
CA ILE A 80 -29.54 5.15 7.59
C ILE A 80 -29.57 6.69 7.52
N ALA A 81 -28.48 7.33 7.10
CA ALA A 81 -28.33 8.79 7.10
C ALA A 81 -29.38 9.52 6.25
N SER A 82 -29.73 8.98 5.07
CA SER A 82 -30.72 9.61 4.18
C SER A 82 -32.12 9.66 4.81
N TYR A 83 -32.47 8.64 5.59
CA TYR A 83 -33.75 8.50 6.26
C TYR A 83 -33.85 9.31 7.57
N LEU A 84 -32.73 9.62 8.20
CA LEU A 84 -32.68 10.40 9.44
C LEU A 84 -32.82 11.91 9.21
N THR A 85 -32.71 12.41 7.97
CA THR A 85 -32.80 13.85 7.64
C THR A 85 -34.02 14.54 8.27
N ASP A 86 -35.16 13.85 8.30
CA ASP A 86 -36.44 14.37 8.82
C ASP A 86 -36.64 14.15 10.32
N TRP A 87 -35.72 13.43 10.99
CA TRP A 87 -35.80 13.16 12.43
C TRP A 87 -35.26 14.34 13.22
N THR A 88 -35.79 14.55 14.41
CA THR A 88 -35.27 15.52 15.39
C THR A 88 -34.09 14.91 16.15
N ASP A 89 -33.23 15.76 16.73
CA ASP A 89 -32.11 15.31 17.55
C ASP A 89 -32.57 14.51 18.79
N ALA A 90 -33.77 14.80 19.30
CA ALA A 90 -34.36 14.07 20.41
C ALA A 90 -34.77 12.64 20.00
N GLU A 91 -35.36 12.48 18.82
CA GLU A 91 -35.71 11.17 18.27
C GLU A 91 -34.46 10.32 18.00
N ILE A 92 -33.42 10.93 17.41
CA ILE A 92 -32.13 10.26 17.17
C ILE A 92 -31.50 9.81 18.49
N LEU A 93 -31.49 10.66 19.51
CA LEU A 93 -30.92 10.30 20.82
C LEU A 93 -31.71 9.22 21.55
N SER A 94 -33.03 9.23 21.40
CA SER A 94 -33.89 8.20 21.97
C SER A 94 -33.56 6.83 21.37
N ALA A 95 -33.61 6.74 20.04
CA ALA A 95 -33.26 5.52 19.32
C ALA A 95 -31.82 5.08 19.56
N LEU A 96 -30.88 6.04 19.67
CA LEU A 96 -29.48 5.76 19.96
C LEU A 96 -29.28 5.18 21.37
N SER A 97 -30.02 5.68 22.36
CA SER A 97 -29.93 5.18 23.74
C SER A 97 -30.46 3.76 23.84
N GLU A 98 -31.55 3.44 23.13
CA GLU A 98 -32.10 2.08 23.03
C GLU A 98 -31.14 1.14 22.28
N ALA A 99 -30.59 1.59 21.14
CA ALA A 99 -29.60 0.83 20.38
C ALA A 99 -28.28 0.59 21.13
N SER A 100 -27.95 1.40 22.14
CA SER A 100 -26.73 1.23 22.92
C SER A 100 -26.82 0.11 23.96
N VAL A 101 -28.01 -0.39 24.25
CA VAL A 101 -28.26 -1.47 25.22
C VAL A 101 -28.73 -2.77 24.56
N ASP A 102 -29.15 -2.74 23.30
CA ASP A 102 -29.46 -3.92 22.51
C ASP A 102 -28.18 -4.54 21.89
N PRO A 103 -27.80 -5.77 22.27
CA PRO A 103 -26.67 -6.48 21.67
C PRO A 103 -26.77 -6.59 20.14
N ASP A 104 -27.95 -6.83 19.57
CA ASP A 104 -28.10 -7.01 18.12
C ASP A 104 -27.81 -5.70 17.36
N ALA A 105 -28.18 -4.57 17.95
CA ALA A 105 -27.88 -3.23 17.44
C ALA A 105 -26.40 -2.80 17.61
N LEU A 106 -25.56 -3.60 18.30
CA LEU A 106 -24.14 -3.36 18.53
C LEU A 106 -23.19 -4.30 17.76
N LEU A 107 -23.66 -5.49 17.37
CA LEU A 107 -22.82 -6.59 16.87
C LEU A 107 -22.29 -6.42 15.42
N ARG A 108 -22.73 -5.41 14.67
CA ARG A 108 -22.28 -5.15 13.28
C ARG A 108 -21.27 -4.00 13.20
N HIS A 109 -20.33 -4.07 12.23
CA HIS A 109 -19.34 -3.00 12.00
C HIS A 109 -20.00 -1.69 11.52
N GLU A 110 -21.17 -1.79 10.91
CA GLU A 110 -22.06 -0.68 10.53
C GLU A 110 -23.36 -0.81 11.32
N SER A 111 -23.24 -0.79 12.64
CA SER A 111 -24.39 -0.95 13.52
C SER A 111 -25.29 0.28 13.46
N MET A 112 -26.58 0.09 13.74
CA MET A 112 -27.56 1.17 13.81
C MET A 112 -27.12 2.29 14.78
N ALA A 113 -26.57 1.92 15.95
CA ALA A 113 -26.01 2.87 16.91
C ALA A 113 -24.88 3.72 16.30
N THR A 114 -24.04 3.13 15.43
CA THR A 114 -22.97 3.87 14.74
C THR A 114 -23.54 4.89 13.77
N GLY A 115 -24.54 4.51 12.98
CA GLY A 115 -25.18 5.41 12.01
C GLY A 115 -25.94 6.55 12.68
N LEU A 116 -26.73 6.26 13.72
CA LEU A 116 -27.44 7.26 14.53
C LEU A 116 -26.46 8.24 15.19
N LEU A 117 -25.37 7.73 15.77
CA LEU A 117 -24.36 8.57 16.41
C LEU A 117 -23.59 9.44 15.42
N LEU A 118 -23.27 8.93 14.22
CA LEU A 118 -22.65 9.73 13.16
C LEU A 118 -23.58 10.87 12.71
N GLU A 119 -24.87 10.59 12.56
CA GLU A 119 -25.84 11.62 12.17
C GLU A 119 -26.00 12.68 13.26
N LEU A 120 -26.15 12.25 14.52
CA LEU A 120 -26.17 13.19 15.65
C LEU A 120 -24.88 14.01 15.69
N ALA A 121 -23.72 13.39 15.48
CA ALA A 121 -22.42 14.07 15.51
C ALA A 121 -22.24 15.08 14.37
N LYS A 122 -22.91 14.92 13.23
CA LYS A 122 -22.90 15.94 12.16
C LYS A 122 -23.74 17.17 12.52
N ARG A 123 -24.83 16.97 13.28
CA ARG A 123 -25.79 18.02 13.65
C ARG A 123 -25.38 18.77 14.90
N ASP A 124 -25.05 18.02 15.95
CA ASP A 124 -24.64 18.51 17.27
C ASP A 124 -23.43 17.68 17.77
N PRO A 125 -22.23 18.02 17.28
CA PRO A 125 -20.95 17.40 17.66
C PRO A 125 -20.75 17.28 19.18
N GLU A 126 -21.06 18.34 19.92
CA GLU A 126 -20.88 18.44 21.37
C GLU A 126 -21.83 17.51 22.12
N ARG A 127 -23.09 17.43 21.67
CA ARG A 127 -24.09 16.54 22.29
C ARG A 127 -23.79 15.08 21.99
N ALA A 128 -23.37 14.75 20.77
CA ALA A 128 -22.92 13.40 20.42
C ALA A 128 -21.71 12.97 21.27
N MET A 129 -20.73 13.86 21.45
CA MET A 129 -19.58 13.59 22.31
C MET A 129 -19.98 13.42 23.76
N ARG A 130 -20.80 14.33 24.31
CA ARG A 130 -21.29 14.22 25.70
C ARG A 130 -22.03 12.91 25.94
N TRP A 131 -22.89 12.50 25.00
CA TRP A 131 -23.58 11.21 25.06
C TRP A 131 -22.59 10.04 25.04
N SER A 132 -21.60 10.07 24.14
CA SER A 132 -20.56 9.03 24.02
C SER A 132 -19.72 8.89 25.28
N LEU A 133 -19.37 10.00 25.93
CA LEU A 133 -18.62 10.02 27.18
C LEU A 133 -19.43 9.44 28.36
N GLY A 134 -20.76 9.53 28.31
CA GLY A 134 -21.67 8.96 29.31
C GLY A 134 -21.83 7.43 29.23
N GLN A 135 -21.28 6.79 28.21
CA GLN A 135 -21.41 5.35 28.00
C GLN A 135 -20.53 4.52 28.94
N SER A 136 -20.83 3.22 29.01
CA SER A 136 -20.02 2.24 29.75
C SER A 136 -18.58 2.24 29.24
N GLU A 137 -17.64 1.88 30.10
CA GLU A 137 -16.19 1.90 29.78
C GLU A 137 -15.86 1.15 28.48
N ILE A 138 -16.52 0.00 28.26
CA ILE A 138 -16.36 -0.85 27.08
C ILE A 138 -16.76 -0.11 25.78
N LEU A 139 -17.83 0.68 25.82
CA LEU A 139 -18.39 1.34 24.63
C LEU A 139 -17.89 2.78 24.45
N ARG A 140 -17.44 3.43 25.52
CA ARG A 140 -17.05 4.84 25.54
C ARG A 140 -16.02 5.18 24.48
N GLN A 141 -14.92 4.42 24.39
CA GLN A 141 -13.86 4.67 23.41
C GLN A 141 -14.36 4.52 21.97
N LYS A 142 -15.13 3.45 21.70
CA LYS A 142 -15.72 3.19 20.38
C LYS A 142 -16.61 4.35 19.94
N PHE A 143 -17.58 4.73 20.78
CA PHE A 143 -18.53 5.79 20.46
C PHE A 143 -17.90 7.17 20.42
N ALA A 144 -16.97 7.49 21.33
CA ALA A 144 -16.25 8.76 21.25
C ALA A 144 -15.45 8.89 19.94
N THR A 145 -14.84 7.80 19.46
CA THR A 145 -14.16 7.78 18.16
C THR A 145 -15.12 7.98 16.98
N ILE A 146 -16.32 7.40 17.04
CA ILE A 146 -17.37 7.58 16.03
C ILE A 146 -17.86 9.03 16.04
N ALA A 147 -18.15 9.59 17.22
CA ALA A 147 -18.59 10.97 17.36
C ALA A 147 -17.57 11.95 16.77
N LEU A 148 -16.26 11.81 17.09
CA LEU A 148 -15.21 12.62 16.49
C LEU A 148 -15.19 12.52 14.95
N SER A 149 -15.47 11.33 14.39
CA SER A 149 -15.46 11.15 12.94
C SER A 149 -16.57 11.94 12.25
N GLY A 150 -17.68 12.19 12.94
CA GLY A 150 -18.78 13.03 12.45
C GLY A 150 -18.49 14.53 12.45
N TRP A 151 -17.42 14.97 13.13
CA TRP A 151 -17.05 16.39 13.22
C TRP A 151 -16.29 16.91 11.99
N LEU A 152 -15.75 16.01 11.18
CA LEU A 152 -14.90 16.32 10.02
C LEU A 152 -15.74 16.69 8.80
N PRO A 153 -15.22 17.54 7.87
CA PRO A 153 -13.84 18.01 7.74
C PRO A 153 -13.56 19.46 8.19
N ASP A 154 -14.40 20.07 9.05
CA ASP A 154 -14.23 21.50 9.39
C ASP A 154 -13.94 21.78 10.88
N ARG A 155 -13.83 20.72 11.69
CA ARG A 155 -13.63 20.82 13.14
C ARG A 155 -12.42 20.02 13.63
N GLU A 156 -11.34 19.96 12.86
CA GLU A 156 -10.15 19.20 13.24
C GLU A 156 -9.50 19.69 14.52
N ASP A 157 -9.44 21.02 14.71
CA ASP A 157 -8.85 21.62 15.92
C ASP A 157 -9.66 21.26 17.17
N ASP A 158 -10.99 21.27 17.07
CA ASP A 158 -11.87 20.85 18.15
C ASP A 158 -11.70 19.36 18.46
N ALA A 159 -11.58 18.52 17.42
CA ALA A 159 -11.36 17.09 17.57
C ALA A 159 -10.03 16.80 18.27
N ILE A 160 -8.96 17.51 17.89
CA ILE A 160 -7.64 17.43 18.54
C ILE A 160 -7.74 17.89 20.00
N ALA A 161 -8.37 19.04 20.27
CA ALA A 161 -8.55 19.55 21.62
C ALA A 161 -9.33 18.56 22.51
N THR A 162 -10.35 17.91 21.94
CA THR A 162 -11.14 16.88 22.64
C THR A 162 -10.30 15.65 22.96
N VAL A 163 -9.48 15.17 22.03
CA VAL A 163 -8.58 14.03 22.28
C VAL A 163 -7.54 14.37 23.35
N LYS A 164 -6.95 15.57 23.31
CA LYS A 164 -6.02 16.07 24.34
C LYS A 164 -6.67 16.15 25.73
N LYS A 165 -7.96 16.48 25.79
CA LYS A 165 -8.71 16.58 27.05
C LYS A 165 -9.06 15.23 27.67
N HIS A 166 -9.08 14.17 26.88
CA HIS A 166 -9.53 12.82 27.29
C HIS A 166 -8.47 11.72 27.03
N PRO A 167 -7.25 11.85 27.58
CA PRO A 167 -6.20 10.86 27.37
C PRO A 167 -6.57 9.45 27.85
N GLU A 168 -7.45 9.34 28.86
CA GLU A 168 -7.97 8.09 29.40
C GLU A 168 -8.83 7.30 28.41
N ILE A 169 -9.39 7.96 27.40
CA ILE A 169 -10.25 7.34 26.37
C ILE A 169 -9.44 7.00 25.13
N PHE A 170 -8.56 7.91 24.73
CA PHE A 170 -7.84 7.82 23.45
C PHE A 170 -6.41 7.31 23.60
N GLY A 171 -5.95 7.03 24.81
CA GLY A 171 -4.56 6.61 25.07
C GLY A 171 -3.53 7.66 24.65
N GLY A 172 -3.93 8.93 24.62
CA GLY A 172 -3.14 10.05 24.09
C GLY A 172 -3.06 10.12 22.57
N GLN A 173 -3.58 9.15 21.82
CA GLN A 173 -3.41 9.07 20.36
C GLN A 173 -4.66 9.52 19.60
N LEU A 174 -4.48 10.13 18.43
CA LEU A 174 -5.61 10.41 17.54
C LEU A 174 -6.07 9.14 16.83
N PRO A 175 -7.39 8.91 16.73
CA PRO A 175 -7.91 7.86 15.85
C PRO A 175 -7.45 8.08 14.39
N PRO A 176 -7.12 7.03 13.62
CA PRO A 176 -6.53 7.15 12.28
C PRO A 176 -7.35 8.01 11.31
N LYS A 177 -8.69 7.95 11.37
CA LYS A 177 -9.57 8.78 10.53
C LYS A 177 -9.42 10.28 10.83
N ILE A 178 -9.28 10.62 12.11
CA ILE A 178 -9.09 12.01 12.55
C ILE A 178 -7.70 12.50 12.17
N LEU A 179 -6.67 11.68 12.43
CA LEU A 179 -5.30 11.94 12.01
C LEU A 179 -5.24 12.28 10.51
N GLN A 180 -5.85 11.43 9.67
CA GLN A 180 -5.87 11.62 8.22
C GLN A 180 -6.56 12.92 7.82
N ALA A 181 -7.71 13.24 8.40
CA ALA A 181 -8.44 14.47 8.07
C ALA A 181 -7.68 15.73 8.49
N CYS A 182 -7.02 15.72 9.65
CA CYS A 182 -6.14 16.81 10.10
C CYS A 182 -5.02 17.08 9.10
N ILE A 183 -4.39 16.02 8.58
CA ILE A 183 -3.32 16.09 7.58
C ILE A 183 -3.88 16.62 6.25
N THR A 184 -5.03 16.10 5.80
CA THR A 184 -5.71 16.53 4.57
C THR A 184 -6.07 18.02 4.63
N SER A 185 -6.76 18.46 5.68
CA SER A 185 -7.16 19.87 5.89
C SER A 185 -5.95 20.79 5.97
N ALA A 186 -4.90 20.40 6.71
CA ALA A 186 -3.67 21.18 6.78
C ALA A 186 -2.96 21.28 5.43
N SER A 187 -2.97 20.22 4.62
CA SER A 187 -2.40 20.25 3.26
C SER A 187 -3.13 21.22 2.34
N GLY A 188 -4.47 21.33 2.44
CA GLY A 188 -5.24 22.32 1.67
C GLY A 188 -4.96 23.78 2.06
N LYS A 189 -4.43 23.99 3.27
CA LYS A 189 -4.01 25.32 3.78
C LYS A 189 -2.55 25.66 3.41
N GLY A 190 -1.82 24.72 2.79
CA GLY A 190 -0.45 24.91 2.31
C GLY A 190 0.64 24.32 3.20
N THR A 191 1.88 24.37 2.71
CA THR A 191 3.06 23.72 3.31
C THR A 191 3.32 24.10 4.77
N ALA A 192 3.21 25.38 5.12
CA ALA A 192 3.47 25.83 6.50
C ALA A 192 2.44 25.25 7.49
N ALA A 193 1.16 25.28 7.14
CA ALA A 193 0.09 24.71 7.96
C ALA A 193 0.25 23.19 8.10
N PHE A 194 0.64 22.52 7.02
CA PHE A 194 0.96 21.09 7.02
C PHE A 194 2.09 20.75 8.00
N ILE A 195 3.22 21.44 7.94
CA ILE A 195 4.38 21.19 8.83
C ILE A 195 4.01 21.43 10.31
N ILE A 196 3.30 22.53 10.60
CA ILE A 196 2.82 22.83 11.95
C ILE A 196 1.94 21.69 12.45
N ARG A 197 1.02 21.20 11.62
CA ARG A 197 0.14 20.10 12.00
C ARG A 197 0.91 18.81 12.24
N ILE A 198 1.82 18.42 11.36
CA ILE A 198 2.62 17.20 11.56
C ILE A 198 3.40 17.27 12.88
N ARG A 199 3.99 18.43 13.21
CA ARG A 199 4.69 18.62 14.50
C ARG A 199 3.76 18.42 15.69
N GLU A 200 2.59 19.06 15.68
CA GLU A 200 1.58 18.90 16.74
C GLU A 200 1.16 17.42 16.89
N LEU A 201 0.95 16.73 15.77
CA LEU A 201 0.58 15.32 15.75
C LEU A 201 1.68 14.40 16.31
N MET A 202 2.95 14.72 16.02
CA MET A 202 4.10 14.01 16.59
C MET A 202 4.24 14.22 18.10
N GLU A 203 3.87 15.39 18.61
CA GLU A 203 3.88 15.66 20.06
C GLU A 203 2.79 14.86 20.80
N MET A 204 1.69 14.52 20.13
CA MET A 204 0.56 13.80 20.73
C MET A 204 0.80 12.29 20.87
N GLY A 205 1.72 11.66 20.13
CA GLY A 205 1.89 10.21 20.20
C GLY A 205 3.08 9.71 19.38
N PRO A 206 3.24 8.39 19.19
CA PRO A 206 4.37 7.86 18.44
C PRO A 206 4.21 8.22 16.97
N GLY A 207 4.73 9.39 16.58
CA GLY A 207 4.75 9.93 15.22
C GLY A 207 5.54 9.09 14.20
N LYS A 208 5.85 7.83 14.53
CA LYS A 208 6.65 6.92 13.69
C LYS A 208 5.84 6.23 12.58
N HIS A 209 4.51 6.30 12.61
CA HIS A 209 3.65 5.62 11.65
C HIS A 209 2.52 6.51 11.10
N ILE A 210 2.81 7.80 10.87
CA ILE A 210 1.91 8.63 10.06
C ILE A 210 2.06 8.18 8.61
N ASP A 211 1.15 7.31 8.16
CA ASP A 211 1.02 7.00 6.74
C ASP A 211 0.26 8.14 6.05
N ILE A 212 0.91 8.82 5.11
CA ILE A 212 0.35 9.96 4.37
C ILE A 212 -0.27 9.49 3.05
N ASN A 213 -0.29 8.19 2.80
CA ASN A 213 -0.80 7.62 1.57
C ASN A 213 -2.24 8.12 1.28
N SER A 214 -2.33 8.89 0.19
CA SER A 214 -3.48 9.14 -0.69
C SER A 214 -4.46 10.31 -0.44
N ARG A 215 -4.42 11.05 0.67
CA ARG A 215 -5.45 12.10 0.90
C ARG A 215 -4.94 13.52 1.15
N LEU A 216 -3.77 13.86 0.64
CA LEU A 216 -3.39 15.28 0.58
C LEU A 216 -4.35 16.04 -0.35
N ASP A 217 -4.49 17.34 -0.14
CA ASP A 217 -5.23 18.22 -1.05
C ASP A 217 -4.66 18.11 -2.48
N PRO A 218 -5.49 18.06 -3.55
CA PRO A 218 -5.00 17.94 -4.92
C PRO A 218 -4.00 19.02 -5.34
N SER A 219 -4.12 20.22 -4.77
CA SER A 219 -3.27 21.38 -5.04
C SER A 219 -2.03 21.49 -4.14
N PHE A 220 -1.77 20.47 -3.30
CA PHE A 220 -0.66 20.52 -2.35
C PHE A 220 0.70 20.68 -3.05
N ASP A 221 1.48 21.67 -2.60
CA ASP A 221 2.81 21.98 -3.13
C ASP A 221 3.89 21.10 -2.47
N PHE A 222 4.11 19.93 -3.07
CA PHE A 222 5.14 18.98 -2.65
C PHE A 222 6.56 19.56 -2.76
N ALA A 223 6.83 20.37 -3.80
CA ALA A 223 8.16 20.95 -4.02
C ALA A 223 8.53 21.90 -2.86
N SER A 224 7.60 22.78 -2.49
CA SER A 224 7.79 23.68 -1.34
C SER A 224 7.94 22.93 -0.03
N LEU A 225 7.21 21.83 0.17
CA LEU A 225 7.37 20.98 1.36
C LEU A 225 8.77 20.37 1.43
N LEU A 226 9.21 19.71 0.37
CA LEU A 226 10.47 18.97 0.36
C LEU A 226 11.70 19.91 0.40
N ASN A 227 11.55 21.15 -0.08
CA ASN A 227 12.58 22.19 0.05
C ASN A 227 12.55 22.92 1.41
N SER A 228 11.56 22.63 2.27
CA SER A 228 11.42 23.34 3.54
C SER A 228 12.44 22.83 4.57
N PRO A 229 13.28 23.72 5.16
CA PRO A 229 14.19 23.32 6.23
C PRO A 229 13.42 22.83 7.47
N ASP A 230 12.23 23.37 7.73
CA ASP A 230 11.39 22.94 8.86
C ASP A 230 10.87 21.52 8.68
N PHE A 231 10.66 21.08 7.43
CA PHE A 231 10.30 19.69 7.13
C PHE A 231 11.50 18.75 7.32
N ALA A 232 12.69 19.16 6.87
CA ALA A 232 13.91 18.38 7.05
C ALA A 232 14.24 18.11 8.53
N VAL A 233 13.99 19.08 9.41
CA VAL A 233 14.21 18.95 10.86
C VAL A 233 13.29 17.90 11.52
N LEU A 234 12.17 17.55 10.90
CA LEU A 234 11.30 16.49 11.44
C LEU A 234 11.98 15.11 11.42
N GLY A 235 13.01 14.90 10.57
CA GLY A 235 13.81 13.68 10.57
C GLY A 235 13.02 12.42 10.21
N LEU A 236 11.99 12.56 9.36
CA LEU A 236 11.07 11.50 8.99
C LEU A 236 11.37 10.99 7.57
N ASP A 237 12.42 10.19 7.42
CA ASP A 237 12.83 9.66 6.12
C ASP A 237 11.69 8.89 5.43
N THR A 238 10.94 8.10 6.20
CA THR A 238 9.75 7.38 5.71
C THR A 238 8.64 8.32 5.22
N MET A 239 8.55 9.53 5.78
CA MET A 239 7.61 10.55 5.35
C MET A 239 8.07 11.23 4.06
N LYS A 240 9.37 11.49 3.90
CA LYS A 240 9.94 11.98 2.62
C LYS A 240 9.64 10.99 1.50
N GLU A 241 9.87 9.69 1.74
CA GLU A 241 9.55 8.61 0.79
C GLU A 241 8.06 8.61 0.43
N SER A 242 7.16 8.62 1.43
CA SER A 242 5.72 8.65 1.20
C SER A 242 5.25 9.90 0.43
N MET A 243 5.88 11.06 0.67
CA MET A 243 5.61 12.30 -0.07
C MET A 243 6.03 12.18 -1.53
N LEU A 244 7.22 11.66 -1.80
CA LEU A 244 7.71 11.43 -3.16
C LEU A 244 6.85 10.41 -3.91
N GLU A 245 6.45 9.31 -3.27
CA GLU A 245 5.53 8.34 -3.85
C GLU A 245 4.15 8.94 -4.19
N THR A 246 3.62 9.76 -3.28
CA THR A 246 2.32 10.43 -3.48
C THR A 246 2.42 11.46 -4.60
N TRP A 247 3.49 12.26 -4.62
CA TRP A 247 3.74 13.23 -5.68
C TRP A 247 3.90 12.53 -7.03
N ALA A 248 4.71 11.47 -7.11
CA ALA A 248 4.94 10.72 -8.34
C ALA A 248 3.66 10.07 -8.90
N THR A 249 2.70 9.74 -8.04
CA THR A 249 1.39 9.24 -8.48
C THR A 249 0.52 10.34 -9.12
N ARG A 250 0.71 11.61 -8.74
CA ARG A 250 -0.06 12.76 -9.23
C ARG A 250 0.60 13.46 -10.42
N ASP A 251 1.88 13.75 -10.28
CA ASP A 251 2.72 14.39 -11.29
C ASP A 251 4.13 13.79 -11.22
N ARG A 252 4.26 12.66 -11.90
CA ARG A 252 5.51 11.91 -12.00
C ARG A 252 6.66 12.72 -12.58
N GLU A 253 6.38 13.67 -13.48
CA GLU A 253 7.43 14.48 -14.11
C GLU A 253 7.96 15.54 -13.15
N ALA A 254 7.06 16.26 -12.47
CA ALA A 254 7.47 17.26 -11.50
C ALA A 254 8.28 16.63 -10.35
N ALA A 255 7.83 15.48 -9.83
CA ALA A 255 8.57 14.72 -8.81
C ALA A 255 9.97 14.30 -9.31
N TRP A 256 10.05 13.86 -10.57
CA TRP A 256 11.33 13.52 -11.20
C TRP A 256 12.28 14.71 -11.32
N GLN A 257 11.80 15.85 -11.82
CA GLN A 257 12.62 17.05 -11.95
C GLN A 257 13.16 17.51 -10.59
N TRP A 258 12.35 17.41 -9.54
CA TRP A 258 12.79 17.71 -8.18
C TRP A 258 13.88 16.75 -7.69
N VAL A 259 13.65 15.44 -7.82
CA VAL A 259 14.61 14.40 -7.41
C VAL A 259 15.93 14.51 -8.18
N LEU A 260 15.86 14.82 -9.48
CA LEU A 260 17.03 15.05 -10.32
C LEU A 260 17.84 16.26 -9.85
N ALA A 261 17.18 17.33 -9.39
CA ALA A 261 17.84 18.51 -8.85
C ALA A 261 18.44 18.28 -7.45
N ASP A 262 17.78 17.49 -6.60
CA ASP A 262 18.21 17.19 -5.21
C ASP A 262 19.36 16.18 -5.15
N GLY A 263 19.21 15.05 -5.84
CA GLY A 263 20.11 13.89 -5.71
C GLY A 263 20.73 13.40 -7.02
N GLY A 264 20.51 14.10 -8.13
CA GLY A 264 21.03 13.72 -9.44
C GLY A 264 20.31 12.52 -10.08
N PRO A 265 20.84 12.01 -11.20
CA PRO A 265 20.16 10.99 -12.01
C PRO A 265 19.89 9.67 -11.29
N THR A 266 20.73 9.32 -10.32
CA THR A 266 20.57 8.10 -9.55
C THR A 266 19.40 8.17 -8.60
N ALA A 267 18.99 9.36 -8.15
CA ALA A 267 17.92 9.52 -7.16
C ALA A 267 16.54 9.08 -7.67
N ILE A 268 16.40 8.74 -8.96
CA ILE A 268 15.19 8.11 -9.53
C ILE A 268 14.69 6.89 -8.73
N PHE A 269 15.56 6.20 -7.97
CA PHE A 269 15.18 5.11 -7.08
C PHE A 269 14.19 5.55 -5.98
N GLN A 270 14.24 6.81 -5.56
CA GLN A 270 13.36 7.36 -4.52
C GLN A 270 11.90 7.43 -4.99
N LEU A 271 11.66 7.34 -6.31
CA LEU A 271 10.32 7.32 -6.89
C LEU A 271 9.78 5.89 -7.07
N GLN A 272 10.59 4.85 -6.81
CA GLN A 272 10.13 3.47 -6.91
C GLN A 272 9.32 3.09 -5.67
N LYS A 273 8.01 2.93 -5.83
CA LYS A 273 7.15 2.47 -4.74
C LYS A 273 7.39 0.99 -4.43
N SER A 274 7.53 0.68 -3.14
CA SER A 274 7.69 -0.69 -2.63
C SER A 274 6.56 -1.63 -3.10
N SER A 275 5.31 -1.14 -3.16
CA SER A 275 4.15 -1.93 -3.57
C SER A 275 4.09 -2.26 -5.06
N TRP A 276 4.88 -1.62 -5.93
CA TRP A 276 4.80 -1.87 -7.37
C TRP A 276 5.35 -3.22 -7.78
N GLN A 277 6.24 -3.80 -6.98
CA GLN A 277 6.74 -5.17 -7.18
C GLN A 277 5.61 -6.22 -7.13
N ALA A 278 4.46 -5.90 -6.53
CA ALA A 278 3.31 -6.79 -6.48
C ALA A 278 2.45 -6.80 -7.76
N ASN A 279 2.61 -5.82 -8.67
CA ASN A 279 1.83 -5.71 -9.91
C ASN A 279 2.73 -5.57 -11.13
N TYR A 280 2.75 -6.62 -11.97
CA TYR A 280 3.56 -6.67 -13.18
C TYR A 280 3.34 -5.50 -14.14
N ALA A 281 2.08 -5.09 -14.35
CA ALA A 281 1.76 -4.01 -15.29
C ALA A 281 2.29 -2.66 -14.81
N GLN A 282 2.13 -2.36 -13.51
CA GLN A 282 2.64 -1.13 -12.89
C GLN A 282 4.17 -1.12 -12.85
N SER A 283 4.78 -2.24 -12.47
CA SER A 283 6.25 -2.40 -12.52
C SER A 283 6.78 -2.16 -13.93
N SER A 284 6.14 -2.73 -14.95
CA SER A 284 6.57 -2.59 -16.34
C SER A 284 6.44 -1.16 -16.88
N ASP A 285 5.36 -0.44 -16.53
CA ASP A 285 5.20 0.98 -16.89
C ASP A 285 6.31 1.83 -16.27
N MET A 286 6.57 1.64 -14.98
CA MET A 286 7.63 2.36 -14.27
C MET A 286 9.01 2.09 -14.88
N ILE A 287 9.32 0.84 -15.20
CA ILE A 287 10.58 0.47 -15.86
C ILE A 287 10.72 1.19 -17.20
N ARG A 288 9.69 1.16 -18.05
CA ARG A 288 9.73 1.85 -19.34
C ARG A 288 9.96 3.35 -19.18
N TRP A 289 9.28 3.96 -18.20
CA TRP A 289 9.45 5.36 -17.91
C TRP A 289 10.87 5.69 -17.41
N MET A 290 11.41 4.92 -16.44
CA MET A 290 12.77 5.13 -15.92
C MET A 290 13.84 4.97 -16.99
N VAL A 291 13.75 3.91 -17.80
CA VAL A 291 14.67 3.69 -18.91
C VAL A 291 14.58 4.84 -19.92
N GLY A 292 13.36 5.31 -20.24
CA GLY A 292 13.15 6.48 -21.09
C GLY A 292 13.83 7.75 -20.57
N LYS A 293 13.90 7.94 -19.24
CA LYS A 293 14.68 9.03 -18.64
C LYS A 293 16.18 8.81 -18.76
N ALA A 294 16.64 7.58 -18.49
CA ALA A 294 18.04 7.22 -18.61
C ALA A 294 18.62 7.44 -20.02
N GLU A 295 17.80 7.36 -21.08
CA GLU A 295 18.26 7.66 -22.44
C GLU A 295 18.74 9.10 -22.64
N SER A 296 18.26 10.03 -21.82
CA SER A 296 18.67 11.45 -21.86
C SER A 296 19.93 11.74 -21.03
N PHE A 297 20.43 10.77 -20.28
CA PHE A 297 21.60 10.93 -19.43
C PHE A 297 22.90 10.92 -20.26
N THR A 298 23.94 11.54 -19.71
CA THR A 298 25.32 11.39 -20.22
C THR A 298 25.79 9.93 -20.09
N PRO A 299 26.78 9.48 -20.87
CA PRO A 299 27.30 8.11 -20.77
C PRO A 299 27.72 7.71 -19.35
N GLU A 300 28.34 8.62 -18.60
CA GLU A 300 28.77 8.39 -17.22
C GLU A 300 27.57 8.17 -16.29
N GLN A 301 26.52 8.99 -16.44
CA GLN A 301 25.28 8.87 -15.67
C GLN A 301 24.48 7.61 -16.07
N GLN A 302 24.53 7.19 -17.34
CA GLN A 302 23.94 5.91 -17.77
C GLN A 302 24.68 4.73 -17.14
N ALA A 303 26.01 4.77 -17.08
CA ALA A 303 26.80 3.74 -16.42
C ALA A 303 26.49 3.65 -14.91
N GLU A 304 26.32 4.80 -14.24
CA GLU A 304 25.92 4.84 -12.84
C GLU A 304 24.49 4.31 -12.62
N PHE A 305 23.55 4.72 -13.48
CA PHE A 305 22.17 4.21 -13.47
C PHE A 305 22.14 2.68 -13.63
N LEU A 306 22.89 2.16 -14.59
CA LEU A 306 23.02 0.71 -14.83
C LEU A 306 23.61 -0.01 -13.62
N LYS A 307 24.68 0.53 -13.03
CA LYS A 307 25.32 -0.05 -11.84
C LYS A 307 24.32 -0.20 -10.69
N MET A 308 23.48 0.81 -10.46
CA MET A 308 22.47 0.79 -9.41
C MET A 308 21.33 -0.21 -9.70
N HIS A 309 20.92 -0.36 -10.96
CA HIS A 309 19.79 -1.22 -11.34
C HIS A 309 20.21 -2.65 -11.71
N ALA A 310 21.49 -2.94 -11.89
CA ALA A 310 21.96 -4.25 -12.35
C ALA A 310 21.47 -5.40 -11.47
N ALA A 311 21.47 -5.22 -10.14
CA ALA A 311 20.96 -6.22 -9.21
C ALA A 311 19.44 -6.43 -9.35
N GLN A 312 18.68 -5.36 -9.57
CA GLN A 312 17.23 -5.43 -9.77
C GLN A 312 16.89 -6.10 -11.10
N VAL A 313 17.52 -5.67 -12.19
CA VAL A 313 17.39 -6.26 -13.54
C VAL A 313 17.70 -7.76 -13.51
N ARG A 314 18.74 -8.15 -12.75
CA ARG A 314 19.11 -9.56 -12.57
C ARG A 314 18.07 -10.33 -11.75
N SER A 315 17.64 -9.78 -10.62
CA SER A 315 16.81 -10.51 -9.63
C SER A 315 15.33 -10.57 -9.96
N GLN A 316 14.82 -9.74 -10.89
CA GLN A 316 13.40 -9.67 -11.25
C GLN A 316 13.10 -10.36 -12.61
N PRO A 317 12.79 -11.68 -12.63
CA PRO A 317 12.57 -12.46 -13.85
C PRO A 317 11.58 -11.87 -14.83
N ASP A 318 10.44 -11.42 -14.31
CA ASP A 318 9.28 -11.12 -15.14
C ASP A 318 9.53 -9.82 -15.91
N THR A 319 10.32 -8.92 -15.33
CA THR A 319 10.54 -7.56 -15.82
C THR A 319 11.90 -7.36 -16.46
N SER A 320 12.84 -8.31 -16.40
CA SER A 320 14.17 -8.18 -16.99
C SER A 320 14.12 -7.90 -18.50
N THR A 321 13.21 -8.53 -19.24
CA THR A 321 13.01 -8.25 -20.68
C THR A 321 12.41 -6.86 -20.92
N VAL A 322 11.61 -6.35 -19.99
CA VAL A 322 11.02 -5.00 -20.08
C VAL A 322 12.12 -3.94 -20.03
N TRP A 323 13.15 -4.12 -19.19
CA TRP A 323 14.32 -3.23 -19.16
C TRP A 323 15.03 -3.17 -20.52
N ILE A 324 15.22 -4.33 -21.16
CA ILE A 324 15.88 -4.46 -22.47
C ILE A 324 15.01 -3.80 -23.56
N GLU A 325 13.72 -4.14 -23.60
CA GLU A 325 12.77 -3.64 -24.60
C GLU A 325 12.53 -2.13 -24.50
N ALA A 326 12.58 -1.58 -23.29
CA ALA A 326 12.37 -0.15 -23.06
C ALA A 326 13.51 0.72 -23.61
N ALA A 327 14.74 0.19 -23.67
CA ALA A 327 15.91 0.93 -24.14
C ALA A 327 15.91 1.00 -25.68
N LYS A 328 15.84 2.22 -26.22
CA LYS A 328 15.96 2.51 -27.65
C LYS A 328 17.43 2.63 -28.07
N ASN A 329 18.27 3.22 -27.22
CA ASN A 329 19.72 3.24 -27.42
C ASN A 329 20.28 1.80 -27.42
N PRO A 330 20.96 1.34 -28.51
CA PRO A 330 21.55 0.02 -28.58
C PRO A 330 22.55 -0.30 -27.46
N GLU A 331 23.42 0.65 -27.08
CA GLU A 331 24.43 0.43 -26.04
C GLU A 331 23.79 0.22 -24.67
N LEU A 332 22.79 1.04 -24.32
CA LEU A 332 22.04 0.90 -23.08
C LEU A 332 21.21 -0.40 -23.05
N ARG A 333 20.60 -0.77 -24.18
CA ARG A 333 19.90 -2.05 -24.35
C ARG A 333 20.83 -3.23 -24.13
N ASP A 334 22.02 -3.19 -24.71
CA ASP A 334 23.03 -4.24 -24.59
C ASP A 334 23.58 -4.34 -23.16
N ALA A 335 23.71 -3.21 -22.47
CA ALA A 335 24.08 -3.17 -21.06
C ALA A 335 23.01 -3.79 -20.16
N PHE A 336 21.72 -3.48 -20.36
CA PHE A 336 20.63 -4.16 -19.64
C PHE A 336 20.59 -5.66 -19.94
N ARG A 337 20.80 -6.04 -21.20
CA ARG A 337 20.85 -7.46 -21.58
C ARG A 337 21.99 -8.18 -20.86
N SER A 338 23.17 -7.56 -20.80
CA SER A 338 24.32 -8.10 -20.07
C SER A 338 24.04 -8.23 -18.57
N ALA A 339 23.45 -7.20 -17.96
CA ALA A 339 23.07 -7.23 -16.55
C ALA A 339 22.03 -8.32 -16.23
N ALA A 340 21.03 -8.50 -17.10
CA ALA A 340 20.00 -9.53 -16.97
C ALA A 340 20.60 -10.94 -17.18
N ALA A 341 21.42 -11.12 -18.21
CA ALA A 341 22.07 -12.40 -18.52
C ALA A 341 23.01 -12.87 -17.40
N ALA A 342 23.61 -11.95 -16.64
CA ALA A 342 24.49 -12.27 -15.53
C ALA A 342 23.85 -13.14 -14.42
N ILE A 343 22.51 -13.31 -14.40
CA ILE A 343 21.88 -14.30 -13.51
C ILE A 343 22.30 -15.74 -13.82
N ILE A 344 22.81 -16.01 -15.03
CA ILE A 344 23.30 -17.33 -15.43
C ILE A 344 24.29 -17.89 -14.39
N TYR A 345 25.16 -17.04 -13.82
CA TYR A 345 26.18 -17.45 -12.86
C TYR A 345 25.64 -18.00 -11.52
N GLN A 346 24.33 -17.89 -11.25
CA GLN A 346 23.69 -18.58 -10.12
C GLN A 346 23.57 -20.09 -10.33
N GLY A 347 23.66 -20.56 -11.58
CA GLY A 347 23.80 -21.99 -11.95
C GLY A 347 22.63 -22.91 -11.60
N SER A 348 21.48 -22.36 -11.20
CA SER A 348 20.22 -23.10 -11.10
C SER A 348 19.44 -23.09 -12.42
N GLU A 349 18.57 -24.08 -12.63
CA GLU A 349 17.81 -24.21 -13.89
C GLU A 349 17.01 -22.95 -14.22
N GLY A 350 16.23 -22.44 -13.26
CA GLY A 350 15.46 -21.22 -13.44
C GLY A 350 16.34 -19.97 -13.67
N SER A 351 17.58 -19.95 -13.20
CA SER A 351 18.51 -18.84 -13.47
C SER A 351 19.07 -18.90 -14.89
N VAL A 352 19.45 -20.09 -15.35
CA VAL A 352 19.87 -20.32 -16.74
C VAL A 352 18.74 -19.97 -17.71
N GLU A 353 17.52 -20.45 -17.47
CA GLU A 353 16.37 -20.16 -18.33
C GLU A 353 16.14 -18.64 -18.47
N ARG A 354 16.16 -17.91 -17.36
CA ARG A 354 15.98 -16.44 -17.33
C ARG A 354 17.09 -15.70 -18.06
N ALA A 355 18.33 -16.12 -17.89
CA ALA A 355 19.46 -15.55 -18.61
C ALA A 355 19.32 -15.77 -20.12
N LEU A 356 19.01 -17.00 -20.55
CA LEU A 356 18.84 -17.35 -21.96
C LEU A 356 17.64 -16.63 -22.59
N LYS A 357 16.56 -16.39 -21.84
CA LYS A 357 15.45 -15.53 -22.30
C LYS A 357 15.93 -14.11 -22.60
N SER A 358 16.78 -13.54 -21.75
CA SER A 358 17.34 -12.20 -21.92
C SER A 358 18.29 -12.14 -23.12
N VAL A 359 19.21 -13.12 -23.24
CA VAL A 359 20.12 -13.26 -24.39
C VAL A 359 19.33 -13.49 -25.69
N GLY A 360 18.25 -14.27 -25.63
CA GLY A 360 17.36 -14.58 -26.75
C GLY A 360 16.67 -13.38 -27.38
N THR A 361 16.67 -12.21 -26.73
CA THR A 361 16.20 -10.94 -27.32
C THR A 361 17.10 -10.44 -28.47
N LEU A 362 18.31 -10.97 -28.61
CA LEU A 362 19.14 -10.75 -29.80
C LEU A 362 18.52 -11.44 -31.01
N PRO A 363 18.41 -10.78 -32.17
CA PRO A 363 17.75 -11.35 -33.34
C PRO A 363 18.52 -12.53 -33.94
N ASP A 364 19.85 -12.51 -33.87
CA ASP A 364 20.74 -13.46 -34.53
C ASP A 364 21.28 -14.53 -33.55
N PRO A 365 21.20 -15.83 -33.88
CA PRO A 365 21.77 -16.90 -33.05
C PRO A 365 23.28 -16.78 -32.81
N ALA A 366 24.08 -16.33 -33.79
CA ALA A 366 25.52 -16.21 -33.60
C ALA A 366 25.86 -15.09 -32.60
N ALA A 367 25.11 -13.98 -32.62
CA ALA A 367 25.21 -12.92 -31.62
C ALA A 367 24.86 -13.39 -30.21
N ARG A 368 23.86 -14.28 -30.06
CA ARG A 368 23.50 -14.88 -28.76
C ARG A 368 24.65 -15.69 -28.17
N LEU A 369 25.30 -16.51 -29.01
CA LEU A 369 26.45 -17.32 -28.60
C LEU A 369 27.65 -16.42 -28.27
N ALA A 370 27.97 -15.44 -29.13
CA ALA A 370 29.07 -14.51 -28.91
C ALA A 370 28.91 -13.72 -27.60
N MET A 371 27.68 -13.34 -27.25
CA MET A 371 27.41 -12.70 -25.97
C MET A 371 27.83 -13.60 -24.80
N LEU A 372 27.36 -14.85 -24.76
CA LEU A 372 27.69 -15.80 -23.69
C LEU A 372 29.21 -16.08 -23.59
N GLU A 373 29.91 -16.12 -24.72
CA GLU A 373 31.36 -16.29 -24.78
C GLU A 373 32.14 -15.10 -24.21
N SER A 374 31.57 -13.89 -24.33
CA SER A 374 32.20 -12.64 -23.89
C SER A 374 31.81 -12.20 -22.47
N MET A 375 30.85 -12.88 -21.83
CA MET A 375 30.36 -12.48 -20.52
C MET A 375 31.46 -12.56 -19.46
N ASP A 376 31.62 -11.49 -18.67
CA ASP A 376 32.58 -11.42 -17.57
C ASP A 376 31.94 -11.83 -16.23
N ARG A 377 32.51 -12.88 -15.63
CA ARG A 377 32.08 -13.41 -14.33
C ARG A 377 32.47 -12.53 -13.14
N SER A 378 33.51 -11.70 -13.29
CA SER A 378 34.11 -10.94 -12.19
C SER A 378 33.12 -9.98 -11.51
N THR A 379 32.10 -9.54 -12.25
CA THR A 379 31.12 -8.55 -11.82
C THR A 379 29.86 -9.14 -11.17
N ALA A 380 29.63 -10.45 -11.31
CA ALA A 380 28.36 -11.06 -10.94
C ALA A 380 28.39 -11.79 -9.59
N GLY A 381 29.53 -12.37 -9.21
CA GLY A 381 29.58 -13.43 -8.20
C GLY A 381 28.80 -14.67 -8.68
N GLY A 382 29.25 -15.88 -8.35
CA GLY A 382 28.54 -17.06 -8.83
C GLY A 382 29.16 -18.37 -8.43
N ILE A 383 28.43 -19.46 -8.66
CA ILE A 383 28.88 -20.80 -8.35
C ILE A 383 29.78 -21.35 -9.46
N ASP A 384 30.75 -22.17 -9.09
CA ASP A 384 31.68 -22.78 -10.06
C ASP A 384 31.06 -23.95 -10.82
N ARG A 385 29.90 -24.45 -10.38
CA ARG A 385 29.30 -25.68 -10.87
C ARG A 385 27.83 -25.49 -11.22
N LEU A 386 27.43 -25.99 -12.38
CA LEU A 386 26.05 -25.95 -12.85
C LEU A 386 25.22 -27.11 -12.28
N GLU A 387 23.96 -26.87 -11.92
CA GLU A 387 23.03 -27.95 -11.60
C GLU A 387 22.81 -28.87 -12.82
N PRO A 388 22.62 -30.19 -12.64
CA PRO A 388 22.45 -31.10 -13.78
C PRO A 388 21.26 -30.76 -14.70
N ALA A 389 20.16 -30.24 -14.14
CA ALA A 389 19.01 -29.81 -14.93
C ALA A 389 19.34 -28.54 -15.74
N ALA A 390 20.02 -27.58 -15.10
CA ALA A 390 20.50 -26.37 -15.73
C ALA A 390 21.50 -26.63 -16.86
N ASP A 391 22.42 -27.60 -16.69
CA ASP A 391 23.38 -28.04 -17.72
C ASP A 391 22.68 -28.61 -18.94
N ARG A 392 21.72 -29.53 -18.74
CA ARG A 392 20.92 -30.06 -19.85
C ARG A 392 20.16 -28.96 -20.58
N HIS A 393 19.54 -28.03 -19.84
CA HIS A 393 18.79 -26.92 -20.43
C HIS A 393 19.70 -25.99 -21.25
N LEU A 394 20.85 -25.60 -20.69
CA LEU A 394 21.84 -24.76 -21.37
C LEU A 394 22.34 -25.42 -22.65
N ARG A 395 22.78 -26.68 -22.59
CA ARG A 395 23.24 -27.43 -23.77
C ARG A 395 22.20 -27.50 -24.87
N THR A 396 20.94 -27.76 -24.49
CA THR A 396 19.81 -27.83 -25.44
C THR A 396 19.64 -26.50 -26.16
N LYS A 397 19.62 -25.39 -25.42
CA LYS A 397 19.45 -24.05 -25.99
C LYS A 397 20.63 -23.60 -26.85
N LEU A 398 21.86 -23.93 -26.44
CA LEU A 398 23.06 -23.65 -27.24
C LEU A 398 23.03 -24.40 -28.58
N ALA A 399 22.61 -25.68 -28.57
CA ALA A 399 22.44 -26.46 -29.79
C ALA A 399 21.32 -25.91 -30.69
N GLU A 400 20.18 -25.48 -30.11
CA GLU A 400 19.11 -24.78 -30.85
C GLU A 400 19.60 -23.48 -31.51
N TRP A 401 20.58 -22.80 -30.90
CA TRP A 401 21.24 -21.62 -31.48
C TRP A 401 22.41 -21.96 -32.43
N GLY A 402 22.64 -23.24 -32.71
CA GLY A 402 23.63 -23.70 -33.68
C GLY A 402 25.05 -23.87 -33.13
N ALA A 403 25.24 -23.91 -31.81
CA ALA A 403 26.53 -24.27 -31.24
C ALA A 403 26.80 -25.78 -31.43
N ASP A 404 27.98 -26.12 -31.91
CA ASP A 404 28.46 -27.50 -31.90
C ASP A 404 28.86 -27.95 -30.49
N THR A 405 29.20 -29.22 -30.33
CA THR A 405 29.56 -29.80 -29.02
C THR A 405 30.81 -29.17 -28.40
N ILE A 406 31.77 -28.76 -29.21
CA ILE A 406 33.04 -28.17 -28.76
C ILE A 406 32.78 -26.76 -28.23
N ARG A 407 32.10 -25.93 -29.02
CA ARG A 407 31.71 -24.56 -28.65
C ARG A 407 30.78 -24.55 -27.44
N THR A 408 29.83 -25.50 -27.39
CA THR A 408 28.95 -25.69 -26.22
C THR A 408 29.77 -25.94 -24.96
N GLN A 409 30.75 -26.85 -25.01
CA GLN A 409 31.59 -27.14 -23.86
C GLN A 409 32.46 -25.93 -23.47
N ALA A 410 33.04 -25.23 -24.44
CA ALA A 410 33.83 -24.03 -24.19
C ALA A 410 33.02 -22.92 -23.48
N ILE A 411 31.77 -22.69 -23.91
CA ILE A 411 30.86 -21.75 -23.25
C ILE A 411 30.56 -22.19 -21.81
N ILE A 412 30.29 -23.48 -21.59
CA ILE A 412 29.99 -24.00 -20.25
C ILE A 412 31.21 -23.89 -19.34
N ASP A 413 32.41 -24.22 -19.81
CA ASP A 413 33.65 -24.12 -19.03
C ASP A 413 34.01 -22.66 -18.72
N HIS A 414 33.75 -21.74 -19.67
CA HIS A 414 33.90 -20.30 -19.46
C HIS A 414 32.95 -19.78 -18.36
N LEU A 415 31.68 -20.18 -18.42
CA LEU A 415 30.68 -19.73 -17.45
C LEU A 415 30.81 -20.42 -16.08
N TYR A 416 31.26 -21.68 -16.07
CA TYR A 416 31.34 -22.56 -14.89
C TYR A 416 32.64 -23.39 -14.92
N PRO A 417 33.79 -22.80 -14.54
CA PRO A 417 35.09 -23.46 -14.62
C PRO A 417 35.21 -24.72 -13.75
N GLY A 418 34.36 -24.90 -12.74
CA GLY A 418 34.29 -26.13 -11.94
C GLY A 418 33.59 -27.30 -12.63
N ASN A 419 32.99 -27.10 -13.80
CA ASN A 419 32.36 -28.14 -14.62
C ASN A 419 33.33 -28.82 -15.59
N SER A 420 34.61 -28.45 -15.61
CA SER A 420 35.60 -29.10 -16.46
C SER A 420 35.73 -30.58 -16.05
N SER A 421 35.00 -31.45 -16.73
CA SER A 421 35.15 -32.90 -16.69
C SER A 421 36.35 -33.33 -17.53
N GLY A 422 37.47 -32.63 -17.38
CA GLY A 422 38.75 -33.15 -17.83
C GLY A 422 39.11 -34.34 -16.93
N PRO A 423 39.64 -35.45 -17.48
CA PRO A 423 40.28 -36.44 -16.63
C PRO A 423 41.36 -35.71 -15.82
N LYS A 424 41.26 -35.76 -14.49
CA LYS A 424 42.39 -35.35 -13.65
C LYS A 424 43.57 -36.25 -14.05
N PRO A 425 44.72 -35.68 -14.46
CA PRO A 425 45.91 -36.47 -14.75
C PRO A 425 46.35 -37.29 -13.53
#